data_AF-A0A7C5HE75-F1
#
_entry.id   AF-A0A7C5HE75-F1
#
_cell.length_a   1.000
_cell.length_b   1.000
_cell.length_c   1.000
_cell.angle_alpha   90.00
_cell.angle_beta   90.00
_cell.angle_gamma   90.00
#
_symmetry.space_group_name_H-M   'P 1'
#
loop_
_entity.id
_entity.type
_entity.pdbx_description
1 polymer ?
#
loop_
_entity_poly.entity_id
_entity_poly.type
_entity_poly.pdbx_seq_one_letter_code
_entity_poly.pdbx_strand_id
1 'polypeptide(L)'
;MLDINFGLLLFVAVLFLALVYLLDKLLYKPLLSFMDKRDEMIRKDLEASKEMGSETDEALREAHDTIAAAKAEAMKIREAEVAKAKEKAAAMVANIQEEIEKQYSAFSEKLHEERNRLKESIEANIPHYQEKIQAKLKQNS
;
A
#
# COMPACT_ATOMS: atom_id res chain seq x y z
N MET A 1 -44.47 -26.08 86.74
CA MET A 1 -44.23 -24.64 86.66
C MET A 1 -42.81 -24.46 86.13
N LEU A 2 -42.61 -23.68 85.07
CA LEU A 2 -41.27 -23.31 84.63
C LEU A 2 -40.72 -22.33 85.67
N ASP A 3 -39.87 -22.81 86.58
CA ASP A 3 -39.03 -21.93 87.38
C ASP A 3 -38.00 -21.30 86.46
N ILE A 4 -38.38 -20.16 85.87
CA ILE A 4 -37.49 -19.35 85.04
C ILE A 4 -36.43 -18.76 85.97
N ASN A 5 -35.27 -19.40 86.00
CA ASN A 5 -34.12 -18.87 86.69
C ASN A 5 -33.51 -17.75 85.85
N PHE A 6 -33.87 -16.50 86.17
CA PHE A 6 -33.37 -15.31 85.50
C PHE A 6 -31.83 -15.21 85.47
N GLY A 7 -31.14 -15.73 86.48
CA GLY A 7 -29.68 -15.78 86.52
C GLY A 7 -29.09 -16.71 85.47
N LEU A 8 -29.66 -17.91 85.32
CA LEU A 8 -29.26 -18.87 84.29
C LEU A 8 -29.54 -18.32 82.88
N LEU A 9 -30.70 -17.67 82.70
CA LEU A 9 -31.08 -17.05 81.43
C LEU A 9 -30.10 -15.94 81.02
N LEU A 10 -29.71 -15.07 81.96
CA LEU A 10 -28.71 -14.03 81.73
C LEU A 10 -27.34 -14.63 81.37
N PHE A 11 -26.90 -15.66 82.08
CA PHE A 11 -25.63 -16.33 81.82
C PHE A 11 -25.58 -16.97 80.44
N VAL A 12 -26.64 -17.70 80.05
CA VAL A 12 -26.77 -18.28 78.72
C VAL A 12 -26.80 -17.20 77.64
N ALA A 13 -27.49 -16.08 77.87
CA ALA A 13 -27.51 -14.96 76.93
C ALA A 13 -26.11 -14.34 76.73
N VAL A 14 -25.34 -14.14 77.82
CA VAL A 14 -23.96 -13.63 77.74
C VAL A 14 -23.05 -14.60 76.98
N LEU A 15 -23.14 -15.90 77.28
CA LEU A 15 -22.39 -16.94 76.56
C LEU A 15 -22.74 -16.99 75.07
N PHE A 16 -24.02 -16.90 74.74
CA PHE A 16 -24.48 -16.86 73.36
C PHE A 16 -23.95 -15.63 72.63
N LEU A 17 -24.03 -14.44 73.22
CA LEU A 17 -23.48 -13.22 72.63
C LEU A 17 -21.95 -13.29 72.46
N ALA A 18 -21.24 -13.86 73.43
CA ALA A 18 -19.80 -14.08 73.32
C ALA A 18 -19.46 -15.04 72.17
N LEU A 19 -20.24 -16.12 72.00
CA LEU A 19 -20.08 -17.06 70.89
C LEU A 19 -20.37 -16.41 69.54
N VAL A 20 -21.44 -15.61 69.43
CA VAL A 20 -21.79 -14.86 68.21
C VAL A 20 -20.66 -13.91 67.83
N TYR A 21 -20.11 -13.17 68.80
CA TYR A 21 -18.97 -12.28 68.56
C TYR A 21 -17.72 -13.05 68.08
N LEU A 22 -17.46 -14.23 68.65
CA LEU A 22 -16.35 -15.08 68.23
C LEU A 22 -16.55 -15.58 66.79
N LEU A 23 -17.76 -16.01 66.44
CA LEU A 23 -18.12 -16.46 65.09
C LEU A 23 -18.07 -15.35 64.04
N ASP A 24 -18.49 -14.11 64.39
CA ASP A 24 -18.40 -12.95 63.49
C ASP A 24 -16.98 -12.77 62.95
N LYS A 25 -16.00 -12.81 63.87
CA LYS A 25 -14.59 -12.61 63.52
C LYS A 25 -13.95 -13.82 62.86
N LEU A 26 -14.24 -15.04 63.32
CA LEU A 26 -13.56 -16.27 62.87
C LEU A 26 -14.18 -16.89 61.61
N LEU A 27 -15.48 -16.74 61.38
CA LEU A 27 -16.18 -17.46 60.31
C LEU A 27 -16.86 -16.50 59.33
N TYR A 28 -17.71 -15.61 59.80
CA TYR A 28 -18.55 -14.80 58.91
C TYR A 28 -17.71 -13.80 58.08
N LYS A 29 -16.79 -13.07 58.71
CA LYS A 29 -15.89 -12.14 57.99
C LYS A 29 -15.03 -12.82 56.92
N PRO A 30 -14.27 -13.90 57.21
CA PRO A 30 -13.48 -14.55 56.17
C PRO A 30 -14.35 -15.20 55.08
N LEU A 31 -15.52 -15.74 55.43
CA LEU A 31 -16.44 -16.34 54.45
C LEU A 31 -17.01 -15.29 53.49
N LEU A 32 -17.51 -14.17 54.02
CA LEU A 32 -18.02 -13.05 53.23
C LEU A 32 -16.93 -12.45 52.35
N SER A 33 -15.73 -12.22 52.90
CA SER A 33 -14.60 -11.73 52.12
C SER A 33 -14.21 -12.67 50.97
N PHE A 34 -14.34 -13.98 51.16
CA PHE A 34 -14.11 -14.94 50.08
C PHE A 34 -15.17 -14.87 48.98
N MET A 35 -16.45 -14.69 49.36
CA MET A 35 -17.52 -14.47 48.39
C MET A 35 -17.31 -13.16 47.62
N ASP A 36 -17.01 -12.06 48.30
CA ASP A 36 -16.76 -10.76 47.66
C ASP A 36 -15.59 -10.84 46.68
N LYS A 37 -14.47 -11.47 47.07
CA LYS A 37 -13.31 -11.67 46.19
C LYS A 37 -13.67 -12.49 44.96
N ARG A 38 -14.49 -13.53 45.12
CA ARG A 38 -14.92 -14.36 44.01
C ARG A 38 -15.81 -13.59 43.05
N ASP A 39 -16.75 -12.81 43.57
CA ASP A 39 -17.65 -12.00 42.76
C ASP A 39 -16.89 -10.88 42.03
N GLU A 40 -15.91 -10.26 42.70
CA GLU A 40 -15.02 -9.27 42.08
C GLU A 40 -14.15 -9.89 40.97
N MET A 41 -13.57 -11.08 41.21
CA MET A 41 -12.82 -11.81 40.19
C MET A 41 -13.68 -12.13 38.96
N ILE A 42 -14.88 -12.68 39.16
CA ILE A 42 -15.79 -13.02 38.05
C ILE A 42 -16.15 -11.76 37.25
N ARG A 43 -16.44 -10.65 37.94
CA ARG A 43 -16.75 -9.38 37.27
C ARG A 43 -15.56 -8.90 36.44
N LYS A 44 -14.35 -8.94 37.00
CA LYS A 44 -13.12 -8.53 36.32
C LYS A 44 -12.81 -9.42 35.12
N ASP A 45 -12.94 -10.73 35.25
CA ASP A 45 -12.70 -11.68 34.15
C ASP A 45 -13.70 -11.48 32.99
N LEU A 46 -14.96 -11.17 33.32
CA LEU A 46 -16.00 -10.87 32.34
C LEU A 46 -15.74 -9.54 31.62
N GLU A 47 -15.31 -8.52 32.34
CA GLU A 47 -14.95 -7.20 31.78
C GLU A 47 -13.72 -7.32 30.88
N ALA A 48 -12.66 -7.98 31.35
CA ALA A 48 -11.45 -8.22 30.56
C ALA A 48 -11.72 -9.04 29.29
N SER A 49 -12.60 -10.04 29.36
CA SER A 49 -12.98 -10.84 28.18
C SER A 49 -13.73 -10.01 27.13
N LYS A 50 -14.59 -9.08 27.56
CA LYS A 50 -15.30 -8.16 26.66
C LYS A 50 -14.36 -7.15 26.02
N GLU A 51 -13.47 -6.56 26.82
CA GLU A 51 -12.47 -5.60 26.35
C GLU A 51 -11.53 -6.26 25.33
N MET A 52 -10.99 -7.43 25.65
CA MET A 52 -10.13 -8.20 24.74
C MET A 52 -10.83 -8.56 23.42
N GLY A 53 -12.12 -8.93 23.47
CA GLY A 53 -12.92 -9.19 22.28
C GLY A 53 -13.10 -7.94 21.41
N SER A 54 -13.43 -6.81 22.03
CA SER A 54 -13.59 -5.53 21.33
C SER A 54 -12.29 -5.02 20.72
N GLU A 55 -11.17 -5.12 21.44
CA GLU A 55 -9.84 -4.75 20.93
C GLU A 55 -9.43 -5.62 19.74
N THR A 56 -9.75 -6.91 19.77
CA THR A 56 -9.44 -7.83 18.67
C THR A 56 -10.26 -7.49 17.42
N ASP A 57 -11.56 -7.21 17.59
CA ASP A 57 -12.44 -6.82 16.48
C ASP A 57 -12.03 -5.47 15.87
N GLU A 58 -11.63 -4.51 16.71
CA GLU A 58 -11.14 -3.21 16.26
C GLU A 58 -9.80 -3.32 15.52
N ALA A 59 -8.86 -4.11 16.03
CA ALA A 59 -7.58 -4.38 15.37
C ALA A 59 -7.77 -5.10 14.02
N LEU A 60 -8.71 -6.04 13.93
CA LEU A 60 -9.07 -6.70 12.66
C LEU A 60 -9.65 -5.69 11.66
N ARG A 61 -10.55 -4.81 12.10
CA ARG A 61 -11.12 -3.76 11.26
C ARG A 61 -10.05 -2.82 10.72
N GLU A 62 -9.16 -2.33 11.58
CA GLU A 62 -8.07 -1.45 11.19
C GLU A 62 -7.09 -2.13 10.21
N ALA A 63 -6.77 -3.40 10.42
CA ALA A 63 -5.96 -4.18 9.50
C ALA A 63 -6.63 -4.32 8.12
N HIS A 64 -7.93 -4.60 8.09
CA HIS A 64 -8.69 -4.68 6.83
C HIS A 64 -8.73 -3.34 6.09
N ASP A 65 -8.98 -2.24 6.81
CA ASP A 65 -9.00 -0.90 6.23
C ASP A 65 -7.62 -0.51 5.67
N THR A 66 -6.56 -0.81 6.41
CA THR A 66 -5.18 -0.59 5.96
C THR A 66 -4.85 -1.36 4.69
N ILE A 67 -5.23 -2.64 4.62
CA ILE A 67 -5.03 -3.47 3.42
C ILE A 67 -5.83 -2.93 2.24
N ALA A 68 -7.07 -2.49 2.47
CA ALA A 68 -7.92 -1.92 1.43
C ALA A 68 -7.33 -0.60 0.89
N ALA A 69 -6.87 0.29 1.77
CA ALA A 69 -6.22 1.54 1.41
C ALA A 69 -4.93 1.29 0.61
N ALA A 70 -4.06 0.39 1.07
CA ALA A 70 -2.83 0.03 0.39
C ALA A 70 -3.08 -0.56 -1.01
N LYS A 71 -4.11 -1.40 -1.17
CA LYS A 71 -4.52 -1.92 -2.49
C LYS A 71 -5.00 -0.81 -3.41
N ALA A 72 -5.83 0.11 -2.91
CA ALA A 72 -6.33 1.23 -3.71
C ALA A 72 -5.20 2.16 -4.16
N GLU A 73 -4.23 2.43 -3.28
CA GLU A 73 -3.05 3.22 -3.61
C GLU A 73 -2.15 2.52 -4.63
N ALA A 74 -1.90 1.22 -4.46
CA ALA A 74 -1.14 0.43 -5.43
C ALA A 74 -1.81 0.42 -6.82
N MET A 75 -3.14 0.32 -6.88
CA MET A 75 -3.88 0.42 -8.15
C MET A 75 -3.71 1.80 -8.79
N LYS A 76 -3.85 2.88 -8.01
CA LYS A 76 -3.63 4.25 -8.51
C LYS A 76 -2.22 4.45 -9.05
N ILE A 77 -1.19 4.00 -8.32
CA ILE A 77 0.20 4.09 -8.77
C ILE A 77 0.38 3.32 -10.07
N ARG A 78 -0.13 2.09 -10.15
CA ARG A 78 -0.05 1.27 -11.35
C ARG A 78 -0.72 1.94 -12.55
N GLU A 79 -1.92 2.47 -12.37
CA GLU A 79 -2.64 3.17 -13.44
C GLU A 79 -1.91 4.43 -13.89
N ALA A 80 -1.40 5.23 -12.95
CA ALA A 80 -0.63 6.43 -13.26
C ALA A 80 0.66 6.10 -14.03
N GLU A 81 1.41 5.09 -13.61
CA GLU A 81 2.64 4.68 -14.31
C GLU A 81 2.35 4.06 -15.68
N VAL A 82 1.27 3.29 -15.83
CA VAL A 82 0.83 2.80 -17.15
C VAL A 82 0.43 3.96 -18.07
N ALA A 83 -0.28 4.96 -17.55
CA ALA A 83 -0.65 6.15 -18.31
C ALA A 83 0.59 6.94 -18.77
N LYS A 84 1.53 7.21 -17.86
CA LYS A 84 2.81 7.87 -18.19
C LYS A 84 3.62 7.08 -19.21
N ALA A 85 3.69 5.75 -19.06
CA ALA A 85 4.42 4.91 -20.01
C ALA A 85 3.80 4.98 -21.41
N LYS A 86 2.47 4.97 -21.52
CA LYS A 86 1.76 5.16 -22.79
C LYS A 86 2.02 6.53 -23.40
N GLU A 87 1.93 7.59 -22.60
CA GLU A 87 2.20 8.96 -23.06
C GLU A 87 3.65 9.10 -23.56
N LYS A 88 4.62 8.59 -22.81
CA LYS A 88 6.03 8.61 -23.20
C LYS A 88 6.28 7.81 -24.47
N ALA A 89 5.64 6.65 -24.62
CA ALA A 89 5.73 5.86 -25.85
C ALA A 89 5.15 6.62 -27.05
N ALA A 90 3.97 7.24 -26.90
CA ALA A 90 3.35 8.05 -27.95
C ALA A 90 4.22 9.26 -28.33
N ALA A 91 4.75 9.97 -27.34
CA ALA A 91 5.67 11.10 -27.57
C ALA A 91 6.96 10.67 -28.27
N MET A 92 7.51 9.51 -27.91
CA MET A 92 8.71 8.96 -28.57
C MET A 92 8.45 8.61 -30.03
N VAL A 93 7.31 7.98 -30.33
CA VAL A 93 6.90 7.68 -31.71
C VAL A 93 6.73 8.97 -32.51
N ALA A 94 6.06 9.97 -31.96
CA ALA A 94 5.86 11.26 -32.62
C ALA A 94 7.20 11.95 -32.93
N ASN A 95 8.11 12.01 -31.95
CA ASN A 95 9.45 12.58 -32.15
C ASN A 95 10.26 11.85 -33.22
N ILE A 96 10.24 10.50 -33.22
CA ILE A 96 10.94 9.72 -34.24
C ILE A 96 10.34 10.00 -35.63
N GLN A 97 9.02 10.14 -35.72
CA GLN A 97 8.36 10.42 -36.99
C GLN A 97 8.71 11.80 -37.53
N GLU A 98 8.72 12.82 -36.67
CA GLU A 98 9.16 14.18 -37.02
C GLU A 98 10.64 14.20 -37.45
N GLU A 99 11.51 13.49 -36.73
CA GLU A 99 12.93 13.39 -37.06
C GLU A 99 13.15 12.68 -38.41
N ILE A 100 12.41 11.60 -38.68
CA ILE A 100 12.46 10.91 -39.98
C ILE A 100 12.00 11.84 -41.10
N GLU A 101 10.92 12.58 -40.92
CA GLU A 101 10.41 13.51 -41.93
C GLU A 101 11.42 14.63 -42.22
N LYS A 102 12.05 15.17 -41.19
CA LYS A 102 13.13 16.16 -41.32
C LYS A 102 14.35 15.59 -42.04
N GLN A 103 14.79 14.38 -41.68
CA GLN A 103 15.91 13.72 -42.35
C GLN A 103 15.60 13.42 -43.81
N TYR A 104 14.38 12.98 -44.12
CA TYR A 104 13.93 12.74 -45.48
C TYR A 104 13.93 14.02 -46.32
N SER A 105 13.39 15.12 -45.78
CA SER A 105 13.41 16.42 -46.44
C SER A 105 14.83 16.87 -46.74
N ALA A 106 15.73 16.80 -45.74
CA ALA A 106 17.13 17.19 -45.90
C ALA A 106 17.88 16.28 -46.91
N PHE A 107 17.58 14.98 -46.93
CA PHE A 107 18.14 14.05 -47.90
C PHE A 107 17.67 14.37 -49.32
N SER A 108 16.38 14.66 -49.50
CA SER A 108 15.79 15.01 -50.80
C SER A 108 16.38 16.30 -51.37
N GLU A 109 16.59 17.31 -50.51
CA GLU A 109 17.24 18.58 -50.89
C GLU A 109 18.69 18.36 -51.33
N LYS A 110 19.48 17.60 -50.55
CA LYS A 110 20.85 17.22 -50.92
C LYS A 110 20.91 16.45 -52.24
N LEU A 111 19.99 15.51 -52.45
CA LEU A 111 19.91 14.73 -53.69
C LEU A 111 19.62 15.65 -54.89
N HIS A 112 18.77 16.65 -54.71
CA HIS A 112 18.49 17.66 -55.72
C HIS A 112 19.73 18.51 -56.04
N GLU A 113 20.48 18.96 -55.02
CA GLU A 113 21.74 19.68 -55.22
C GLU A 113 22.78 18.83 -55.94
N GLU A 114 22.99 17.57 -55.51
CA GLU A 114 23.96 16.67 -56.14
C GLU A 114 23.61 16.39 -57.61
N ARG A 115 22.32 16.20 -57.91
CA ARG A 115 21.85 16.03 -59.29
C ARG A 115 22.14 17.27 -60.14
N ASN A 116 21.93 18.47 -59.60
CA ASN A 116 22.23 19.72 -60.31
C ASN A 116 23.73 19.87 -60.54
N ARG A 117 24.57 19.64 -59.52
CA ARG A 117 26.03 19.65 -59.65
C ARG A 117 26.54 18.62 -60.66
N LEU A 118 25.96 17.42 -60.67
CA LEU A 118 26.31 16.38 -61.63
C LEU A 118 25.96 16.81 -63.06
N LYS A 119 24.79 17.42 -63.27
CA LYS A 119 24.42 17.99 -64.58
C LYS A 119 25.41 19.07 -65.03
N GLU A 120 25.71 20.03 -64.18
CA GLU A 120 26.67 21.11 -64.47
C GLU A 120 28.06 20.54 -64.78
N SER A 121 28.50 19.53 -64.02
CA SER A 121 29.77 18.84 -64.26
C SER A 121 29.78 18.10 -65.61
N ILE A 122 28.70 17.40 -65.95
CA ILE A 122 28.58 16.73 -67.26
C ILE A 122 28.64 17.77 -68.37
N GLU A 123 27.86 18.85 -68.28
CA GLU A 123 27.84 19.93 -69.27
C GLU A 123 29.22 20.58 -69.46
N ALA A 124 29.94 20.86 -68.37
CA ALA A 124 31.30 21.40 -68.43
C ALA A 124 32.30 20.44 -69.08
N ASN A 125 32.10 19.11 -68.94
CA ASN A 125 32.97 18.09 -69.50
C ASN A 125 32.55 17.59 -70.89
N ILE A 126 31.40 18.02 -71.44
CA ILE A 126 30.94 17.67 -72.80
C ILE A 126 32.04 17.85 -73.85
N PRO A 127 32.78 18.98 -73.91
CA PRO A 127 33.83 19.17 -74.92
C PRO A 127 34.94 18.13 -74.78
N HIS A 128 35.36 17.81 -73.55
CA HIS A 128 36.39 16.82 -73.28
C HIS A 128 35.94 15.39 -73.64
N TYR A 129 34.68 15.04 -73.37
CA TYR A 129 34.11 13.76 -73.78
C TYR A 129 34.00 13.64 -75.30
N GLN A 130 33.59 14.71 -76.01
CA GLN A 130 33.56 14.75 -77.48
C GLN A 130 34.95 14.57 -78.08
N GLU A 131 35.96 15.23 -77.50
CA GLU A 131 37.36 15.12 -77.95
C GLU A 131 37.88 13.68 -77.78
N LYS A 132 37.63 13.05 -76.62
CA LYS A 132 37.99 11.65 -76.36
C LYS A 132 37.31 10.67 -77.29
N ILE A 133 36.03 10.88 -77.61
CA ILE A 133 35.28 10.04 -78.54
C ILE A 133 35.85 10.17 -79.95
N GLN A 134 36.12 11.40 -80.42
CA GLN A 134 36.73 11.62 -81.73
C GLN A 134 38.14 11.02 -81.81
N ALA A 135 38.95 11.16 -80.76
CA ALA A 135 40.28 10.56 -80.70
C ALA A 135 40.23 9.03 -80.81
N LYS A 136 39.28 8.37 -80.11
CA LYS A 136 39.08 6.91 -80.21
C LYS A 136 38.55 6.47 -81.57
N LEU A 137 37.65 7.23 -82.19
CA LEU A 137 37.13 6.95 -83.53
C LEU A 137 38.24 7.05 -84.59
N LYS A 138 39.16 8.01 -84.46
CA LYS A 138 40.34 8.13 -85.33
C LYS A 138 41.41 7.07 -85.07
N GLN A 139 41.39 6.41 -83.91
CA GLN A 139 42.33 5.35 -83.55
C GLN A 139 41.88 3.96 -84.05
N ASN A 140 40.59 3.80 -84.36
CA ASN A 140 39.97 2.57 -84.84
C ASN A 140 39.53 2.62 -86.33
N SER A 141 39.99 3.63 -87.08
CA SER A 141 39.79 3.79 -88.53
C SER A 141 41.13 3.92 -89.23
#